data_AF-A0A535ZZ14-F1
#
_entry.id   AF-A0A535ZZ14-F1
#
_cell.length_a   1.000
_cell.length_b   1.000
_cell.length_c   1.000
_cell.angle_alpha   90.00
_cell.angle_beta   90.00
_cell.angle_gamma   90.00
#
_symmetry.space_group_name_H-M   'P 1'
#
loop_
_entity.id
_entity.type
_entity.pdbx_description
1 polymer ?
#
loop_
_entity_poly.entity_id
_entity_poly.type
_entity_poly.pdbx_seq_one_letter_code
_entity_poly.pdbx_strand_id
1 'polypeptide(L)'
;MAVVAASAIAAAGWAYLREGDWAKGLAAAYGVPNPVPPSSEAVERGRATFRDRCVVCHGARGRGDGPGGATLDPKPADLVLHVPQHTDGELHYMISVGFPESAMPAWRSVL
;
A
#
# COMPACT_ATOMS: atom_id res chain seq x y z
N MET A 1 42.23 -39.92 -11.85
CA MET A 1 41.59 -39.17 -10.74
C MET A 1 41.15 -37.83 -11.30
N ALA A 2 39.87 -37.73 -11.68
CA ALA A 2 39.30 -36.55 -12.31
C ALA A 2 38.41 -35.81 -11.31
N VAL A 3 38.73 -34.52 -11.12
CA VAL A 3 37.90 -33.34 -10.81
C VAL A 3 36.60 -33.54 -10.01
N VAL A 4 36.46 -32.87 -8.86
CA VAL A 4 35.36 -31.91 -8.60
C VAL A 4 35.82 -30.87 -7.57
N ALA A 5 35.99 -29.63 -8.03
CA ALA A 5 35.86 -28.44 -7.19
C ALA A 5 34.44 -27.90 -7.44
N ALA A 6 33.63 -27.76 -6.39
CA ALA A 6 32.49 -26.84 -6.32
C ALA A 6 31.77 -27.05 -4.98
N SER A 7 31.63 -25.98 -4.20
CA SER A 7 30.38 -25.65 -3.48
C SER A 7 30.51 -24.26 -2.85
N ALA A 8 30.49 -23.23 -3.70
CA ALA A 8 29.83 -21.99 -3.33
C ALA A 8 28.42 -22.08 -3.94
N ILE A 9 27.41 -22.36 -3.11
CA ILE A 9 26.01 -22.16 -3.48
C ILE A 9 25.33 -21.38 -2.36
N ALA A 10 25.31 -20.06 -2.59
CA ALA A 10 24.19 -19.15 -2.37
C ALA A 10 23.42 -19.23 -1.05
N ALA A 11 23.74 -18.30 -0.14
CA ALA A 11 22.78 -17.73 0.82
C ALA A 11 21.76 -16.80 0.14
N ALA A 12 21.23 -17.20 -1.02
CA ALA A 12 20.18 -16.50 -1.77
C ALA A 12 18.86 -17.29 -1.79
N GLY A 13 18.69 -18.24 -0.85
CA GLY A 13 17.61 -19.23 -0.87
C GLY A 13 16.31 -18.85 -0.15
N TRP A 14 16.21 -17.68 0.50
CA TRP A 14 15.04 -17.36 1.35
C TRP A 14 14.30 -16.08 0.96
N ALA A 15 14.88 -15.23 0.10
CA ALA A 15 14.31 -13.92 -0.23
C ALA A 15 13.34 -13.94 -1.44
N TYR A 16 13.24 -15.04 -2.19
CA TYR A 16 12.50 -15.08 -3.47
C TYR A 16 11.20 -15.91 -3.44
N LEU A 17 10.86 -16.55 -2.32
CA LEU A 17 9.76 -17.53 -2.27
C LEU A 17 8.56 -17.12 -1.41
N ARG A 18 8.13 -15.85 -1.49
CA ARG A 18 6.97 -15.40 -0.70
C ARG A 18 5.98 -14.57 -1.53
N GLU A 19 5.29 -15.18 -2.49
CA GLU A 19 4.09 -14.60 -3.18
C GLU A 19 4.24 -13.12 -3.60
N GLY A 20 5.47 -12.73 -3.97
CA GLY A 20 5.99 -11.44 -3.53
C GLY A 20 6.73 -10.68 -4.60
N ASP A 21 6.02 -9.72 -5.19
CA ASP A 21 6.68 -8.46 -5.50
C ASP A 21 5.71 -7.28 -5.45
N TRP A 22 5.21 -6.99 -4.25
CA TRP A 22 4.40 -5.80 -4.00
C TRP A 22 5.12 -4.54 -4.51
N ALA A 23 6.46 -4.51 -4.40
CA ALA A 23 7.30 -3.41 -4.88
C ALA A 23 7.32 -3.29 -6.42
N LYS A 24 7.38 -4.40 -7.17
CA LYS A 24 7.19 -4.38 -8.64
C LYS A 24 5.80 -3.85 -9.02
N GLY A 25 4.77 -4.25 -8.29
CA GLY A 25 3.42 -3.74 -8.54
C GLY A 25 3.30 -2.23 -8.27
N LEU A 26 3.90 -1.76 -7.18
CA LEU A 26 4.01 -0.32 -6.89
C LEU A 26 4.78 0.41 -7.99
N ALA A 27 5.94 -0.12 -8.40
CA ALA A 27 6.75 0.45 -9.48
C ALA A 27 6.00 0.49 -10.82
N ALA A 28 5.17 -0.52 -11.12
CA ALA A 28 4.32 -0.54 -12.30
C ALA A 28 3.18 0.49 -12.25
N ALA A 29 2.77 0.91 -11.05
CA ALA A 29 1.73 1.92 -10.84
C ALA A 29 2.28 3.36 -10.87
N TYR A 30 3.61 3.54 -10.78
CA TYR A 30 4.25 4.85 -10.80
C TYR A 30 3.91 5.63 -12.08
N GLY A 31 3.37 6.84 -11.91
CA GLY A 31 3.02 7.73 -13.02
C GLY A 31 1.75 7.36 -13.79
N VAL A 32 1.03 6.30 -13.37
CA VAL A 32 -0.31 6.03 -13.89
C VAL A 32 -1.25 7.13 -13.36
N PRO A 33 -1.92 7.90 -14.25
CA PRO A 33 -2.78 9.00 -13.82
C PRO A 33 -4.10 8.47 -13.26
N ASN A 34 -4.73 9.27 -12.38
CA ASN A 34 -6.12 9.01 -11.99
C ASN A 34 -7.04 9.13 -13.23
N PRO A 35 -7.78 8.07 -13.60
CA PRO A 35 -8.68 8.12 -14.76
C PRO A 35 -9.93 8.97 -14.51
N VAL A 36 -10.22 9.33 -13.24
CA VAL A 36 -11.32 10.20 -12.86
C VAL A 36 -10.82 11.65 -12.82
N PRO A 37 -11.35 12.54 -13.68
CA PRO A 37 -10.96 13.94 -13.66
C PRO A 37 -11.31 14.62 -12.32
N PRO A 38 -10.48 15.56 -11.84
CA PRO A 38 -10.78 16.31 -10.63
C PRO A 38 -12.06 17.12 -10.81
N SER A 39 -13.03 16.88 -9.92
CA SER A 39 -14.33 17.58 -9.88
C SER A 39 -14.85 17.63 -8.45
N SER A 40 -15.73 18.58 -8.16
CA SER A 40 -16.40 18.65 -6.85
C SER A 40 -17.16 17.36 -6.51
N GLU A 41 -17.80 16.75 -7.50
CA GLU A 41 -18.49 15.48 -7.35
C GLU A 41 -17.52 14.34 -7.00
N ALA A 42 -16.39 14.23 -7.70
CA ALA A 42 -15.37 13.22 -7.41
C ALA A 42 -14.79 13.39 -5.99
N VAL A 43 -14.55 14.63 -5.57
CA VAL A 43 -14.08 14.96 -4.21
C VAL A 43 -15.12 14.57 -3.17
N GLU A 44 -16.40 14.84 -3.39
CA GLU A 44 -17.45 14.51 -2.42
C GLU A 44 -17.66 12.99 -2.31
N ARG A 45 -17.63 12.26 -3.43
CA ARG A 45 -17.63 10.79 -3.39
C ARG A 45 -16.43 10.24 -2.62
N GLY A 46 -15.23 10.77 -2.88
CA GLY A 46 -14.01 10.39 -2.16
C GLY A 46 -14.10 10.69 -0.65
N ARG A 47 -14.68 11.84 -0.28
CA ARG A 47 -14.93 12.22 1.12
C ARG A 47 -15.86 11.24 1.82
N ALA A 48 -16.97 10.88 1.19
CA ALA A 48 -17.93 9.91 1.73
C ALA A 48 -17.25 8.55 1.98
N THR A 49 -16.53 8.04 0.98
CA THR A 49 -15.77 6.77 1.11
C THR A 49 -14.74 6.84 2.23
N PHE A 50 -13.95 7.92 2.31
CA PHE A 50 -12.94 8.08 3.35
C PHE A 50 -13.57 8.07 4.75
N ARG A 51 -14.67 8.82 4.94
CA ARG A 51 -15.40 8.87 6.21
C ARG A 51 -15.92 7.49 6.63
N ASP A 52 -16.49 6.75 5.68
CA ASP A 52 -17.19 5.51 6.00
C ASP A 52 -16.24 4.33 6.21
N ARG A 53 -15.05 4.35 5.59
CA ARG A 53 -14.14 3.20 5.53
C ARG A 53 -12.75 3.46 6.13
N CYS A 54 -12.19 4.64 5.95
CA CYS A 54 -10.77 4.91 6.23
C CYS A 54 -10.55 5.62 7.57
N VAL A 55 -11.49 6.47 8.00
CA VAL A 55 -11.39 7.30 9.20
C VAL A 55 -11.18 6.49 10.48
N VAL A 56 -11.73 5.28 10.57
CA VAL A 56 -11.59 4.45 11.76
C VAL A 56 -10.13 4.16 12.12
N CYS A 57 -9.24 4.03 11.12
CA CYS A 57 -7.82 3.80 11.32
C CYS A 57 -6.97 5.05 11.10
N HIS A 58 -7.24 5.82 10.03
CA HIS A 58 -6.42 6.98 9.67
C HIS A 58 -6.85 8.29 10.36
N GLY A 59 -7.99 8.30 11.06
CA GLY A 59 -8.51 9.47 11.75
C GLY A 59 -9.20 10.48 10.83
N ALA A 60 -10.03 11.35 11.40
CA ALA A 60 -10.84 12.32 10.64
C ALA A 60 -10.00 13.35 9.86
N ARG A 61 -8.77 13.60 10.30
CA ARG A 61 -7.80 14.50 9.64
C ARG A 61 -6.72 13.73 8.86
N GLY A 62 -6.82 12.41 8.76
CA GLY A 62 -5.84 11.56 8.10
C GLY A 62 -4.50 11.46 8.82
N ARG A 63 -4.42 11.70 10.13
CA ARG A 63 -3.16 11.76 10.89
C ARG A 63 -2.68 10.39 11.44
N GLY A 64 -3.35 9.30 11.08
CA GLY A 64 -3.04 7.97 11.61
C GLY A 64 -3.49 7.77 13.06
N ASP A 65 -4.35 8.67 13.57
CA ASP A 65 -4.81 8.74 14.96
C ASP A 65 -6.25 8.21 15.15
N GLY A 66 -6.74 7.43 14.20
CA GLY A 66 -8.07 6.81 14.30
C GLY A 66 -8.13 5.80 15.45
N PRO A 67 -9.28 5.66 16.14
CA PRO A 67 -9.41 4.77 17.30
C PRO A 67 -9.14 3.29 16.95
N GLY A 68 -9.46 2.84 15.73
CA GLY A 68 -9.12 1.51 15.24
C GLY A 68 -7.63 1.31 14.92
N GLY A 69 -6.86 2.39 14.77
CA GLY A 69 -5.40 2.40 14.61
C GLY A 69 -4.63 2.40 15.94
N ALA A 70 -5.30 2.62 17.06
CA ALA A 70 -4.68 2.89 18.36
C ALA A 70 -3.85 1.74 18.93
N THR A 71 -4.04 0.50 18.46
CA THR A 71 -3.26 -0.68 18.89
C THR A 71 -2.58 -1.42 17.74
N LEU A 72 -2.66 -0.90 16.51
CA LEU A 72 -2.02 -1.54 15.35
C LEU A 72 -0.51 -1.28 15.32
N ASP A 73 0.22 -2.29 14.85
CA ASP A 73 1.66 -2.26 14.58
C ASP A 73 1.92 -2.91 13.20
N PRO A 74 2.47 -2.18 12.21
CA PRO A 74 2.79 -0.75 12.25
C PRO A 74 1.53 0.12 12.41
N LYS A 75 1.73 1.34 12.92
CA LYS A 75 0.68 2.35 13.01
C LYS A 75 0.21 2.79 11.62
N PRO A 76 -1.08 3.13 11.45
CA PRO A 76 -1.54 3.75 10.21
C PRO A 76 -0.74 5.02 9.92
N ALA A 77 -0.36 5.22 8.65
CA ALA A 77 0.43 6.38 8.25
C ALA A 77 -0.33 7.70 8.47
N ASP A 78 0.42 8.77 8.77
CA ASP A 78 -0.07 10.14 8.62
C ASP A 78 -0.16 10.47 7.13
N LEU A 79 -1.38 10.45 6.62
CA LEU A 79 -1.71 10.69 5.23
C LEU A 79 -1.41 12.14 4.81
N VAL A 80 -1.40 13.10 5.73
CA VAL A 80 -1.02 14.49 5.42
C VAL A 80 0.46 14.57 5.01
N LEU A 81 1.30 13.72 5.61
CA LEU A 81 2.73 13.68 5.32
C LEU A 81 3.07 12.68 4.23
N HIS A 82 2.37 11.55 4.18
CA HIS A 82 2.74 10.43 3.31
C HIS A 82 2.11 10.52 1.91
N VAL A 83 0.85 10.94 1.78
CA VAL A 83 0.17 11.00 0.47
C VAL A 83 0.93 11.85 -0.55
N PRO A 84 1.48 13.04 -0.21
CA PRO A 84 2.23 13.85 -1.17
C PRO A 84 3.53 13.22 -1.71
N GLN A 85 3.97 12.09 -1.14
CA GLN A 85 5.19 11.39 -1.55
C GLN A 85 4.95 10.38 -2.68
N HIS A 86 3.68 10.16 -3.06
CA HIS A 86 3.28 9.13 -4.01
C HIS A 86 2.46 9.72 -5.15
N THR A 87 2.53 9.07 -6.31
CA THR A 87 1.64 9.36 -7.46
C THR A 87 0.24 8.78 -7.24
N ASP A 88 -0.76 9.28 -7.98
CA ASP A 88 -2.14 8.78 -7.90
C ASP A 88 -2.23 7.26 -8.14
N GLY A 89 -1.48 6.75 -9.12
CA GLY A 89 -1.42 5.32 -9.42
C GLY A 89 -0.89 4.49 -8.25
N GLU A 90 0.17 4.95 -7.58
CA GLU A 90 0.74 4.29 -6.41
C GLU A 90 -0.24 4.28 -5.23
N LEU A 91 -0.89 5.41 -4.95
CA LEU A 91 -1.93 5.50 -3.93
C LEU A 91 -3.08 4.54 -4.22
N HIS A 92 -3.56 4.51 -5.46
CA HIS A 92 -4.60 3.59 -5.90
C HIS A 92 -4.16 2.13 -5.75
N TYR A 93 -2.92 1.79 -6.10
CA TYR A 93 -2.38 0.45 -5.94
C TYR A 93 -2.36 0.02 -4.47
N MET A 94 -1.79 0.86 -3.57
CA MET A 94 -1.75 0.59 -2.12
C MET A 94 -3.15 0.40 -1.52
N ILE A 95 -4.13 1.21 -1.93
CA ILE A 95 -5.53 1.03 -1.49
C ILE A 95 -6.11 -0.27 -2.05
N SER A 96 -5.85 -0.57 -3.33
CA SER A 96 -6.44 -1.71 -4.03
C SER A 96 -5.97 -3.04 -3.47
N VAL A 97 -4.67 -3.19 -3.21
CA VAL A 97 -4.07 -4.46 -2.77
C VAL A 97 -3.76 -4.50 -1.27
N GLY A 98 -3.95 -3.39 -0.57
CA GLY A 98 -3.55 -3.23 0.82
C GLY A 98 -2.06 -2.94 0.98
N PHE A 99 -1.61 -2.85 2.23
CA PHE A 99 -0.21 -2.61 2.56
C PHE A 99 0.38 -3.82 3.29
N PRO A 100 1.47 -4.41 2.77
CA PRO A 100 2.01 -5.66 3.28
C PRO A 100 2.46 -5.52 4.74
N GLU A 101 2.33 -6.61 5.50
CA GLU A 101 2.75 -6.68 6.91
C GLU A 101 2.12 -5.58 7.79
N SER A 102 0.93 -5.12 7.41
CA SER A 102 0.11 -4.18 8.17
C SER A 102 -1.32 -4.65 8.26
N ALA A 103 -2.12 -3.97 9.09
CA ALA A 103 -3.55 -4.20 9.18
C ALA A 103 -4.37 -3.47 8.08
N MET A 104 -3.74 -2.79 7.13
CA MET A 104 -4.43 -2.13 6.02
C MET A 104 -4.90 -3.19 5.00
N PRO A 105 -6.22 -3.44 4.88
CA PRO A 105 -6.73 -4.49 4.00
C PRO A 105 -6.72 -4.06 2.53
N ALA A 106 -6.89 -5.04 1.64
CA ALA A 106 -7.14 -4.79 0.22
C ALA A 106 -8.58 -4.32 -0.02
N TRP A 107 -8.76 -3.25 -0.81
CA TRP A 107 -10.07 -2.66 -1.07
C TRP A 107 -10.61 -2.91 -2.49
N ARG A 108 -9.84 -3.51 -3.40
CA ARG A 108 -10.23 -3.72 -4.82
C ARG A 108 -11.50 -4.54 -5.05
N SER A 109 -11.97 -5.29 -4.05
CA SER A 109 -13.21 -6.07 -4.12
C SER A 109 -14.39 -5.40 -3.40
N VAL A 110 -14.18 -4.18 -2.89
CA VAL A 110 -15.13 -3.45 -2.04
C VAL A 110 -15.45 -2.07 -2.62
N LEU A 111 -14.46 -1.40 -3.20
CA LEU A 111 -14.56 -0.12 -3.90
C LEU A 111 -14.54 -0.35 -5.41
#